data_AF-A0A7X2D9M4-F1
#
_entry.id   AF-A0A7X2D9M4-F1
#
_cell.length_a   1.000
_cell.length_b   1.000
_cell.length_c   1.000
_cell.angle_alpha   90.00
_cell.angle_beta   90.00
_cell.angle_gamma   90.00
#
_symmetry.space_group_name_H-M   'P 1'
#
loop_
_entity.id
_entity.type
_entity.pdbx_description
1 polymer ?
#
loop_
_entity_poly.entity_id
_entity_poly.type
_entity_poly.pdbx_seq_one_letter_code
_entity_poly.pdbx_strand_id
1 'polypeptide(L)'
;MKKTDWQYLVDTLLFLCIVGIAFIGFLLGLFIPKGPTAPESAKYFLWLHRHQWGNIHFYLSIAFTVLIIIHLIFSWKWIKAKARQIFKGRWATALILTAIASFLMLFLFWSLYPKVPGAYEDYGIRDGERARRQQLSKEGYPIHEEKEEEKYKETHGKEHEDTLTRGRLAEDTSGILLTGRMTLYDIEDETGVPARKIADKLGVPSNAPLNETIGRLRKRYLFTMQEVRDAVANLMKR
;
A
#
# COMPACT_ATOMS: atom_id res chain seq x y z
N MET A 1 43.65 11.26 7.18
CA MET A 1 43.23 10.01 7.84
C MET A 1 43.81 8.83 7.07
N LYS A 2 44.40 7.86 7.77
CA LYS A 2 44.92 6.64 7.16
C LYS A 2 43.76 5.75 6.72
N LYS A 3 44.01 4.82 5.80
CA LYS A 3 42.98 3.86 5.33
C LYS A 3 42.34 3.09 6.50
N THR A 4 43.14 2.74 7.51
CA THR A 4 42.70 2.05 8.72
C THR A 4 41.69 2.86 9.52
N ASP A 5 41.86 4.18 9.56
CA ASP A 5 40.97 5.08 10.30
C ASP A 5 39.59 5.13 9.64
N TRP A 6 39.55 5.11 8.30
CA TRP A 6 38.29 5.00 7.54
C TRP A 6 37.60 3.66 7.72
N GLN A 7 38.35 2.56 7.77
CA GLN A 7 37.80 1.24 8.06
C GLN A 7 37.16 1.21 9.45
N TYR A 8 37.88 1.69 10.46
CA TYR A 8 37.37 1.78 11.82
C TYR A 8 36.12 2.68 11.92
N LEU A 9 36.10 3.81 11.21
CA LEU A 9 34.95 4.71 11.20
C LEU A 9 33.71 4.04 10.59
N VAL A 10 33.87 3.38 9.43
CA VAL A 10 32.77 2.64 8.78
C VAL A 10 32.27 1.51 9.68
N ASP A 11 33.16 0.78 10.34
CA ASP A 11 32.81 -0.31 11.26
C ASP A 11 32.05 0.22 12.49
N THR A 12 32.49 1.35 13.04
CA THR A 12 31.82 2.02 14.16
C THR A 12 30.42 2.48 13.78
N LEU A 13 30.27 3.07 12.59
CA LEU A 13 28.98 3.53 12.09
C LEU A 13 28.04 2.34 11.79
N LEU A 14 28.56 1.25 11.23
CA LEU A 14 27.82 0.00 11.06
C LEU A 14 27.32 -0.56 12.39
N PHE A 15 28.18 -0.59 13.41
CA PHE A 15 27.79 -1.04 14.74
C PHE A 15 26.64 -0.19 15.31
N LEU A 16 26.74 1.13 15.20
CA LEU A 16 25.67 2.04 15.62
C LEU A 16 24.36 1.79 14.84
N CYS A 17 24.44 1.57 13.53
CA CYS A 17 23.28 1.22 12.72
C CYS A 17 22.64 -0.09 13.17
N ILE A 18 23.43 -1.15 13.42
CA ILE A 18 22.91 -2.45 13.88
C ILE A 18 22.17 -2.30 15.21
N VAL A 19 22.78 -1.62 16.18
CA VAL A 19 22.18 -1.38 17.50
C VAL A 19 20.87 -0.60 17.35
N GLY A 20 20.85 0.45 16.54
CA GLY A 20 19.65 1.25 16.30
C GLY A 20 18.54 0.48 15.59
N ILE A 21 18.86 -0.28 14.54
CA ILE A 21 17.88 -1.10 13.81
C ILE A 21 17.29 -2.16 14.74
N ALA A 22 18.13 -2.88 15.50
CA ALA A 22 17.68 -3.90 16.43
C ALA A 22 16.80 -3.33 17.55
N PHE A 23 17.22 -2.21 18.15
CA PHE A 23 16.45 -1.52 19.19
C PHE A 23 15.08 -1.06 18.67
N ILE A 24 15.05 -0.37 17.52
CA ILE A 24 13.80 0.13 16.95
C ILE A 24 12.91 -1.03 16.46
N GLY A 25 13.50 -2.09 15.89
CA GLY A 25 12.76 -3.29 15.47
C GLY A 25 12.10 -4.01 16.64
N PHE A 26 12.84 -4.18 17.75
CA PHE A 26 12.31 -4.72 19.00
C PHE A 26 11.20 -3.84 19.58
N LEU A 27 11.40 -2.52 19.57
CA LEU A 27 10.42 -1.55 20.01
C LEU A 27 9.12 -1.61 19.19
N LEU A 28 9.23 -1.61 17.86
CA LEU A 28 8.09 -1.70 16.93
C LEU A 28 7.38 -3.06 16.99
N GLY A 29 8.09 -4.12 17.37
CA GLY A 29 7.60 -5.49 17.41
C GLY A 29 6.92 -5.88 18.73
N LEU A 30 7.42 -5.40 19.87
CA LEU A 30 6.92 -5.81 21.19
C LEU A 30 6.15 -4.72 21.94
N PHE A 31 6.53 -3.46 21.79
CA PHE A 31 5.98 -2.38 22.62
C PHE A 31 4.83 -1.65 21.96
N ILE A 32 4.78 -1.61 20.62
CA ILE A 32 3.73 -0.88 19.92
C ILE A 32 2.72 -1.86 19.33
N PRO A 33 1.50 -1.94 19.89
CA PRO A 33 0.49 -2.89 19.44
C PRO A 33 0.18 -2.70 17.96
N LYS A 34 0.07 -3.84 17.27
CA LYS A 34 -0.32 -3.94 15.87
C LYS A 34 -1.85 -3.99 15.77
N GLY A 35 -2.44 -3.11 14.97
CA GLY A 35 -3.85 -3.20 14.60
C GLY A 35 -4.62 -1.88 14.71
N PRO A 36 -5.73 -1.73 13.96
CA PRO A 36 -6.61 -0.55 14.02
C PRO A 36 -7.31 -0.39 15.38
N THR A 37 -7.50 -1.50 16.11
CA THR A 37 -8.21 -1.54 17.40
C THR A 37 -7.37 -1.09 18.60
N ALA A 38 -6.06 -0.84 18.41
CA ALA A 38 -5.23 -0.25 19.45
C ALA A 38 -5.66 1.22 19.64
N PRO A 39 -5.92 1.67 20.89
CA PRO A 39 -6.26 3.06 21.17
C PRO A 39 -5.24 4.00 20.51
N GLU A 40 -5.69 5.11 19.92
CA GLU A 40 -4.81 6.10 19.27
C GLU A 40 -3.65 6.53 20.19
N SER A 41 -3.88 6.59 21.52
CA SER A 41 -2.86 6.86 22.53
C SER A 41 -1.82 5.76 22.74
N ALA A 42 -2.14 4.51 22.42
CA ALA A 42 -1.24 3.35 22.51
C ALA A 42 -0.31 3.22 21.29
N LYS A 43 -0.54 4.02 20.22
CA LYS A 43 0.30 4.07 19.01
C LYS A 43 1.46 5.07 19.14
N TYR A 44 1.55 5.79 20.26
CA TYR A 44 2.64 6.71 20.57
C TYR A 44 3.59 6.09 21.58
N PHE A 45 4.88 6.14 21.28
CA PHE A 45 5.94 5.76 22.21
C PHE A 45 7.03 6.82 22.14
N LEU A 46 7.45 7.35 23.30
CA LEU A 46 8.36 8.50 23.40
C LEU A 46 7.92 9.69 22.54
N TRP A 47 6.64 10.08 22.61
CA TRP A 47 6.08 11.22 21.86
C TRP A 47 6.04 11.06 20.33
N LEU A 48 6.65 10.00 19.77
CA LEU A 48 6.62 9.69 18.35
C LEU A 48 5.58 8.61 18.04
N HIS A 49 4.87 8.81 16.93
CA HIS A 49 3.91 7.84 16.41
C HIS A 49 4.65 6.61 15.84
N ARG A 50 4.05 5.42 15.92
CA ARG A 50 4.59 4.16 15.35
C ARG A 50 5.11 4.31 13.93
N HIS A 51 4.40 5.07 13.10
CA HIS A 51 4.78 5.30 11.71
C HIS A 51 6.12 6.07 11.61
N GLN A 52 6.36 7.02 12.51
CA GLN A 52 7.61 7.78 12.51
C GLN A 52 8.79 6.91 12.94
N TRP A 53 8.60 6.05 13.95
CA TRP A 53 9.57 5.01 14.30
C TRP A 53 9.86 4.08 13.12
N GLY A 54 8.82 3.68 12.38
CA GLY A 54 8.95 2.92 11.15
C GLY A 54 9.78 3.65 10.07
N ASN A 55 9.58 4.96 9.89
CA ASN A 55 10.37 5.75 8.95
C ASN A 55 11.84 5.84 9.37
N ILE A 56 12.12 6.06 10.66
CA ILE A 56 13.49 6.08 11.19
C ILE A 56 14.16 4.72 10.95
N HIS A 57 13.47 3.62 11.28
CA HIS A 57 13.94 2.26 11.03
C HIS A 57 14.27 2.03 9.55
N PHE A 58 13.40 2.50 8.65
CA PHE A 58 13.59 2.38 7.20
C PHE A 58 14.83 3.14 6.71
N TYR A 59 15.00 4.41 7.08
CA TYR A 59 16.19 5.18 6.70
C TYR A 59 17.47 4.59 7.28
N LEU A 60 17.42 4.10 8.52
CA LEU A 60 18.56 3.44 9.15
C LEU A 60 18.93 2.13 8.43
N SER A 61 17.94 1.39 7.93
CA SER A 61 18.15 0.18 7.11
C SER A 61 18.79 0.50 5.75
N ILE A 62 18.42 1.61 5.11
CA ILE A 62 19.08 2.09 3.89
C ILE A 62 20.54 2.46 4.18
N ALA A 63 20.78 3.23 5.24
CA ALA A 63 22.14 3.62 5.64
C ALA A 63 23.01 2.39 5.94
N PHE A 64 22.49 1.42 6.70
CA PHE A 64 23.15 0.15 6.97
C PHE A 64 23.50 -0.62 5.69
N THR A 65 22.58 -0.67 4.73
CA THR A 65 22.79 -1.36 3.44
C THR A 65 23.91 -0.70 2.62
N VAL A 66 23.98 0.63 2.58
CA VAL A 66 25.08 1.32 1.90
C VAL A 66 26.40 1.09 2.62
N LEU A 67 26.42 1.18 3.96
CA LEU A 67 27.62 1.01 4.75
C LEU A 67 28.16 -0.41 4.71
N ILE A 68 27.32 -1.44 4.66
CA ILE A 68 27.79 -2.83 4.57
C ILE A 68 28.49 -3.08 3.23
N ILE A 69 28.00 -2.47 2.13
CA ILE A 69 28.67 -2.54 0.83
C ILE A 69 30.05 -1.88 0.91
N ILE A 70 30.14 -0.68 1.49
CA ILE A 70 31.41 0.04 1.67
C ILE A 70 32.38 -0.77 2.54
N HIS A 71 31.90 -1.32 3.66
CA HIS A 71 32.67 -2.18 4.55
C HIS A 71 33.24 -3.40 3.83
N LEU A 72 32.43 -4.10 3.03
CA LEU A 72 32.87 -5.26 2.25
C LEU A 72 33.95 -4.89 1.23
N ILE A 73 33.81 -3.74 0.55
CA ILE A 73 34.81 -3.24 -0.41
C ILE A 73 36.15 -2.97 0.32
N PHE A 74 36.10 -2.28 1.46
CA PHE A 74 37.30 -1.94 2.22
C PHE A 74 37.99 -3.18 2.81
N SER A 75 37.20 -4.17 3.23
CA SER A 75 37.66 -5.41 3.86
C SER A 75 37.96 -6.53 2.86
N TRP A 76 37.77 -6.31 1.55
CA TRP A 76 37.92 -7.34 0.50
C TRP A 76 39.26 -8.08 0.52
N LYS A 77 40.36 -7.37 0.81
CA LYS A 77 41.70 -7.99 0.92
C LYS A 77 41.75 -9.00 2.07
N TRP A 78 41.19 -8.65 3.22
CA TRP A 78 41.12 -9.52 4.39
C TRP A 78 40.21 -10.72 4.12
N ILE A 79 39.03 -10.49 3.52
CA ILE A 79 38.08 -11.55 3.15
C ILE A 79 38.76 -12.58 2.25
N LYS A 80 39.44 -12.14 1.17
CA LYS A 80 40.17 -13.05 0.27
C LYS A 80 41.32 -13.78 0.94
N ALA A 81 42.03 -13.14 1.87
CA ALA A 81 43.11 -13.79 2.61
C ALA A 81 42.56 -14.88 3.54
N LYS A 82 41.50 -14.57 4.29
CA LYS A 82 40.84 -15.53 5.19
C LYS A 82 40.13 -16.67 4.46
N ALA A 83 39.43 -16.38 3.37
CA ALA A 83 38.81 -17.41 2.54
C ALA A 83 39.85 -18.37 1.95
N ARG A 84 41.01 -17.88 1.49
CA ARG A 84 42.12 -18.73 1.05
C ARG A 84 42.75 -19.52 2.19
N GLN A 85 42.85 -18.93 3.38
CA GLN A 85 43.38 -19.63 4.56
C GLN A 85 42.49 -20.82 4.95
N ILE A 86 41.16 -20.67 4.91
CA ILE A 86 40.21 -21.69 5.34
C ILE A 86 39.92 -22.70 4.22
N PHE A 87 39.63 -22.23 3.01
CA PHE A 87 39.14 -23.06 1.90
C PHE A 87 40.22 -23.35 0.83
N LYS A 88 41.46 -22.92 1.05
CA LYS A 88 42.62 -23.17 0.17
C LYS A 88 42.30 -22.82 -1.30
N GLY A 89 42.49 -23.76 -2.22
CA GLY A 89 42.25 -23.58 -3.66
C GLY A 89 40.78 -23.40 -4.05
N ARG A 90 39.82 -23.70 -3.16
CA ARG A 90 38.38 -23.64 -3.43
C ARG A 90 37.69 -22.39 -2.85
N TRP A 91 38.48 -21.37 -2.48
CA TRP A 91 37.98 -20.16 -1.82
C TRP A 91 36.91 -19.42 -2.62
N ALA A 92 37.02 -19.36 -3.95
CA ALA A 92 36.05 -18.69 -4.80
C ALA A 92 34.69 -19.43 -4.79
N THR A 93 34.72 -20.77 -4.93
CA THR A 93 33.52 -21.62 -4.83
C THR A 93 32.85 -21.47 -3.47
N ALA A 94 33.62 -21.45 -2.38
CA ALA A 94 33.08 -21.27 -1.04
C ALA A 94 32.34 -19.94 -0.87
N LEU A 95 32.90 -18.82 -1.37
CA LEU A 95 32.23 -17.52 -1.31
C LEU A 95 30.94 -17.48 -2.14
N ILE A 96 30.96 -18.07 -3.33
CA ILE A 96 29.77 -18.17 -4.21
C ILE A 96 28.69 -19.01 -3.54
N LEU A 97 29.04 -20.16 -2.97
CA LEU A 97 28.10 -21.00 -2.25
C LEU A 97 27.51 -20.29 -1.03
N THR A 98 28.31 -19.54 -0.26
CA THR A 98 27.80 -18.74 0.86
C THR A 98 26.81 -17.67 0.37
N ALA A 99 27.11 -16.97 -0.74
CA ALA A 99 26.19 -15.99 -1.29
C ALA A 99 24.87 -16.65 -1.75
N ILE A 100 24.96 -17.76 -2.50
CA ILE A 100 23.78 -18.52 -2.96
C ILE A 100 22.97 -19.02 -1.78
N ALA A 101 23.61 -19.57 -0.75
CA ALA A 101 22.94 -20.04 0.46
C ALA A 101 22.17 -18.92 1.16
N SER A 102 22.74 -17.71 1.27
CA SER A 102 22.05 -16.55 1.82
C SER A 102 20.79 -16.17 1.03
N PHE A 103 20.87 -16.14 -0.31
CA PHE A 103 19.70 -15.86 -1.15
C PHE A 103 18.65 -16.98 -1.09
N LEU A 104 19.10 -18.24 -1.08
CA LEU A 104 18.22 -19.41 -0.99
C LEU A 104 17.50 -19.43 0.35
N MET A 105 18.16 -19.07 1.46
CA MET A 105 17.53 -18.94 2.77
C MET A 105 16.40 -17.89 2.76
N LEU A 106 16.64 -16.72 2.16
CA LEU A 106 15.60 -15.68 2.01
C LEU A 106 14.45 -16.15 1.12
N PHE A 107 14.74 -16.84 0.03
CA PHE A 107 13.74 -17.38 -0.87
C PHE A 107 12.89 -18.47 -0.20
N LEU A 108 13.52 -19.40 0.52
CA LEU A 108 12.82 -20.44 1.27
C LEU A 108 11.93 -19.82 2.35
N PHE A 109 12.43 -18.82 3.09
CA PHE A 109 11.62 -18.11 4.05
C PHE A 109 10.40 -17.47 3.38
N TRP A 110 10.58 -16.74 2.28
CA TRP A 110 9.46 -16.15 1.53
C TRP A 110 8.47 -17.19 0.95
N SER A 111 8.99 -18.35 0.52
CA SER A 111 8.19 -19.43 -0.09
C SER A 111 7.36 -20.19 0.94
N LEU A 112 7.98 -20.51 2.09
CA LEU A 112 7.36 -21.25 3.18
C LEU A 112 6.54 -20.37 4.12
N TYR A 113 6.76 -19.04 4.12
CA TYR A 113 5.96 -18.12 4.91
C TYR A 113 4.50 -18.18 4.43
N PRO A 114 3.53 -18.49 5.31
CA PRO A 114 2.14 -18.67 4.92
C PRO A 114 1.61 -17.36 4.32
N LYS A 115 1.38 -17.37 3.02
CA LYS A 115 0.74 -16.27 2.29
C LYS A 115 -0.75 -16.44 2.49
N VAL A 116 -1.28 -15.96 3.62
CA VAL A 116 -2.72 -16.03 3.90
C VAL A 116 -3.43 -14.98 3.02
N PRO A 117 -4.09 -15.37 1.91
CA PRO A 117 -4.86 -14.43 1.10
C PRO A 117 -6.11 -14.06 1.91
N GLY A 118 -6.48 -12.78 1.95
CA GLY A 118 -7.68 -12.34 2.67
C GLY A 118 -7.51 -11.93 4.14
N ALA A 119 -6.40 -12.28 4.81
CA ALA A 119 -6.17 -11.89 6.21
C ALA A 119 -6.08 -10.36 6.43
N TYR A 120 -5.89 -9.60 5.35
CA TYR A 120 -5.84 -8.14 5.33
C TYR A 120 -6.95 -7.50 4.47
N GLU A 121 -7.87 -8.28 3.88
CA GLU A 121 -8.94 -7.71 3.04
C GLU A 121 -9.94 -6.88 3.87
N ASP A 122 -10.22 -7.32 5.10
CA ASP A 122 -11.07 -6.59 6.06
C ASP A 122 -10.25 -5.63 6.96
N TYR A 123 -8.95 -5.49 6.70
CA TYR A 123 -8.04 -4.68 7.52
C TYR A 123 -8.22 -3.19 7.20
N GLY A 124 -9.11 -2.54 7.95
CA GLY A 124 -9.40 -1.10 7.86
C GLY A 124 -10.83 -0.77 7.44
N ILE A 125 -11.62 -1.75 6.98
CA ILE A 125 -13.02 -1.54 6.58
C ILE A 125 -13.90 -1.24 7.81
N ARG A 126 -13.68 -1.96 8.90
CA ARG A 126 -14.45 -1.81 10.16
C ARG A 126 -14.29 -0.45 10.82
N ASP A 127 -13.15 0.22 10.65
CA ASP A 127 -12.87 1.51 11.28
C ASP A 127 -13.49 2.68 10.49
N GLY A 128 -13.48 2.59 9.16
CA GLY A 128 -14.19 3.54 8.30
C GLY A 128 -15.71 3.50 8.52
N GLU A 129 -16.26 2.30 8.71
CA GLU A 129 -17.68 2.13 9.00
C GLU A 129 -18.08 2.65 10.39
N ARG A 130 -17.21 2.47 11.40
CA ARG A 130 -17.43 2.96 12.76
C ARG A 130 -17.31 4.48 12.87
N ALA A 131 -16.31 5.07 12.20
CA ALA A 131 -16.16 6.53 12.09
C ALA A 131 -17.37 7.14 11.36
N ARG A 132 -17.83 6.50 10.27
CA ARG A 132 -19.02 6.91 9.54
C ARG A 132 -20.30 6.79 10.38
N ARG A 133 -20.47 5.71 11.17
CA ARG A 133 -21.59 5.55 12.11
C ARG A 133 -21.58 6.60 13.22
N GLN A 134 -20.41 6.92 13.78
CA GLN A 134 -20.29 7.99 14.79
C GLN A 134 -20.57 9.38 14.22
N GLN A 135 -20.18 9.62 12.96
CA GLN A 135 -20.43 10.89 12.28
C GLN A 135 -21.92 11.04 11.91
N LEU A 136 -22.55 9.97 11.40
CA LEU A 136 -24.00 9.91 11.17
C LEU A 136 -24.82 10.07 12.45
N SER A 137 -24.33 9.51 13.57
CA SER A 137 -24.94 9.69 14.90
C SER A 137 -24.79 11.11 15.44
N LYS A 138 -23.68 11.81 15.15
CA LYS A 138 -23.48 13.22 15.52
C LYS A 138 -24.32 14.18 14.68
N GLU A 139 -24.60 13.84 13.42
CA GLU A 139 -25.45 14.62 12.51
C GLU A 139 -26.95 14.32 12.65
N GLY A 140 -27.35 13.46 13.60
CA GLY A 140 -28.76 13.21 13.93
C GLY A 140 -29.51 12.32 12.93
N TYR A 141 -28.81 11.59 12.07
CA TYR A 141 -29.43 10.66 11.12
C TYR A 141 -29.83 9.35 11.84
N PRO A 142 -31.07 8.84 11.68
CA PRO A 142 -31.48 7.59 12.29
C PRO A 142 -30.69 6.43 11.67
N ILE A 143 -30.01 5.65 12.51
CA ILE A 143 -29.34 4.41 12.11
C ILE A 143 -30.43 3.34 12.00
N HIS A 144 -30.88 3.05 10.77
CA HIS A 144 -31.66 1.83 10.53
C HIS A 144 -30.72 0.63 10.52
N GLU A 145 -30.84 -0.24 11.52
CA GLU A 145 -30.26 -1.57 11.49
C GLU A 145 -31.05 -2.44 10.50
N GLU A 146 -30.62 -2.46 9.24
CA GLU A 146 -31.06 -3.52 8.33
C GLU A 146 -30.35 -4.82 8.70
N LYS A 147 -31.15 -5.80 9.10
CA LYS A 147 -30.73 -7.20 9.28
C LYS A 147 -30.39 -7.79 7.92
N GLU A 148 -29.12 -7.72 7.52
CA GLU A 148 -28.58 -8.56 6.44
C GLU A 148 -28.15 -9.92 7.01
N GLU A 149 -29.13 -10.77 7.34
CA GLU A 149 -28.93 -12.21 7.28
C GLU A 149 -29.54 -12.70 5.97
N GLU A 150 -28.81 -13.57 5.27
CA GLU A 150 -29.25 -14.34 4.09
C GLU A 150 -29.17 -13.69 2.69
N LYS A 151 -27.96 -13.32 2.24
CA LYS A 151 -27.66 -13.35 0.78
C LYS A 151 -26.17 -13.52 0.43
N TYR A 152 -25.45 -14.37 1.15
CA TYR A 152 -24.03 -14.67 0.86
C TYR A 152 -23.79 -16.12 0.43
N LYS A 153 -24.71 -16.72 -0.32
CA LYS A 153 -24.42 -17.96 -1.05
C LYS A 153 -24.97 -17.85 -2.47
N GLU A 154 -24.12 -18.22 -3.42
CA GLU A 154 -24.30 -18.14 -4.88
C GLU A 154 -24.19 -16.71 -5.41
N THR A 155 -23.01 -16.23 -5.83
CA THR A 155 -22.36 -16.72 -7.04
C THR A 155 -20.93 -16.20 -7.08
N HIS A 156 -19.96 -17.11 -7.04
CA HIS A 156 -18.57 -16.81 -7.37
C HIS A 156 -18.40 -17.09 -8.87
N GLY A 157 -18.03 -16.06 -9.64
CA GLY A 157 -18.02 -16.17 -11.10
C GLY A 157 -17.32 -15.02 -11.82
N LYS A 158 -16.00 -15.01 -11.70
CA LYS A 158 -14.99 -14.47 -12.64
C LYS A 158 -14.65 -12.97 -12.62
N GLU A 159 -13.33 -12.80 -12.52
CA GLU A 159 -12.48 -11.76 -13.12
C GLU A 159 -12.70 -10.33 -12.63
N HIS A 160 -11.85 -9.91 -11.70
CA HIS A 160 -11.30 -8.56 -11.85
C HIS A 160 -9.81 -8.53 -11.53
N GLU A 161 -9.10 -8.45 -12.64
CA GLU A 161 -7.72 -8.06 -12.82
C GLU A 161 -7.43 -6.73 -12.11
N ASP A 162 -6.50 -6.86 -11.16
CA ASP A 162 -5.27 -6.10 -10.97
C ASP A 162 -5.25 -4.55 -10.92
N THR A 163 -4.55 -4.10 -9.87
CA THR A 163 -3.69 -2.90 -9.78
C THR A 163 -4.19 -1.54 -10.25
N LEU A 164 -4.31 -0.61 -9.29
CA LEU A 164 -3.92 0.79 -9.54
C LEU A 164 -3.05 1.31 -8.40
N THR A 165 -1.77 0.93 -8.43
CA THR A 165 -0.70 1.84 -8.02
C THR A 165 -0.40 2.82 -9.16
N ARG A 166 -0.40 4.11 -8.78
CA ARG A 166 0.49 5.16 -9.28
C ARG A 166 0.22 5.72 -10.68
N GLY A 167 -0.29 6.96 -10.67
CA GLY A 167 0.27 8.09 -11.41
C GLY A 167 0.43 7.95 -12.91
N ARG A 168 -0.58 8.42 -13.65
CA ARG A 168 -0.39 9.14 -14.90
C ARG A 168 -1.68 9.91 -15.15
N LEU A 169 -1.56 11.20 -15.44
CA LEU A 169 -2.63 11.97 -16.07
C LEU A 169 -3.08 11.16 -17.28
N ALA A 170 -4.26 10.54 -17.21
CA ALA A 170 -4.94 10.11 -18.41
C ALA A 170 -5.40 11.40 -19.08
N GLU A 171 -4.74 11.77 -20.17
CA GLU A 171 -5.26 12.71 -21.16
C GLU A 171 -6.65 12.22 -21.56
N ASP A 172 -7.68 12.81 -20.96
CA ASP A 172 -9.04 12.63 -21.40
C ASP A 172 -9.34 13.75 -22.39
N THR A 173 -9.76 13.36 -23.60
CA THR A 173 -9.94 14.21 -24.79
C THR A 173 -11.05 15.27 -24.62
N SER A 174 -11.66 15.34 -23.43
CA SER A 174 -12.69 16.30 -23.04
C SER A 174 -12.18 17.44 -22.15
N GLY A 175 -10.99 17.33 -21.53
CA GLY A 175 -10.47 18.35 -20.61
C GLY A 175 -11.26 18.51 -19.30
N ILE A 176 -12.30 17.69 -19.07
CA ILE A 176 -13.22 17.80 -17.93
C ILE A 176 -12.89 16.71 -16.91
N LEU A 177 -12.62 17.12 -15.67
CA LEU A 177 -12.24 16.24 -14.58
C LEU A 177 -13.46 15.53 -13.97
N LEU A 178 -13.98 14.52 -14.67
CA LEU A 178 -15.07 13.71 -14.13
C LEU A 178 -14.59 12.83 -12.97
N THR A 179 -15.23 12.93 -11.81
CA THR A 179 -14.89 12.13 -10.61
C THR A 179 -16.10 11.37 -10.08
N GLY A 180 -15.86 10.23 -9.41
CA GLY A 180 -16.94 9.40 -8.85
C GLY A 180 -17.70 10.04 -7.67
N ARG A 181 -17.31 11.23 -7.22
CA ARG A 181 -18.01 12.00 -6.18
C ARG A 181 -19.07 12.94 -6.74
N MET A 182 -19.00 13.26 -8.04
CA MET A 182 -19.98 14.09 -8.73
C MET A 182 -21.30 13.32 -8.92
N THR A 183 -22.39 14.05 -9.09
CA THR A 183 -23.72 13.58 -9.50
C THR A 183 -23.91 13.75 -11.00
N LEU A 184 -25.00 13.22 -11.56
CA LEU A 184 -25.31 13.46 -12.98
C LEU A 184 -25.73 14.91 -13.24
N TYR A 185 -26.29 15.61 -12.24
CA TYR A 185 -26.56 17.05 -12.32
C TYR A 185 -25.28 17.88 -12.31
N ASP A 186 -24.27 17.51 -11.51
CA ASP A 186 -22.98 18.22 -11.52
C ASP A 186 -22.30 18.11 -12.89
N ILE A 187 -22.46 16.99 -13.59
CA ILE A 187 -21.99 16.83 -14.98
C ILE A 187 -22.82 17.69 -15.94
N GLU A 188 -24.13 17.79 -15.75
CA GLU A 188 -24.99 18.64 -16.56
C GLU A 188 -24.60 20.11 -16.44
N ASP A 189 -24.31 20.59 -15.23
CA ASP A 189 -23.88 21.97 -14.98
C ASP A 189 -22.51 22.28 -15.60
N GLU A 190 -21.57 21.33 -15.58
CA GLU A 190 -20.23 21.51 -16.17
C GLU A 190 -20.19 21.36 -17.69
N THR A 191 -20.99 20.45 -18.25
CA THR A 191 -20.90 20.06 -19.67
C THR A 191 -22.03 20.60 -20.53
N GLY A 192 -23.11 21.10 -19.92
CA GLY A 192 -24.35 21.49 -20.60
C GLY A 192 -25.15 20.31 -21.17
N VAL A 193 -24.72 19.06 -20.93
CA VAL A 193 -25.39 17.85 -21.41
C VAL A 193 -26.43 17.41 -20.37
N PRO A 194 -27.72 17.27 -20.73
CA PRO A 194 -28.77 16.92 -19.76
C PRO A 194 -28.49 15.62 -19.00
N ALA A 195 -28.59 15.65 -17.66
CA ALA A 195 -28.34 14.51 -16.78
C ALA A 195 -29.14 13.28 -17.18
N ARG A 196 -30.38 13.48 -17.63
CA ARG A 196 -31.28 12.43 -18.13
C ARG A 196 -30.72 11.73 -19.37
N LYS A 197 -30.15 12.47 -20.32
CA LYS A 197 -29.58 11.88 -21.55
C LYS A 197 -28.32 11.06 -21.24
N ILE A 198 -27.53 11.50 -20.27
CA ILE A 198 -26.35 10.75 -19.79
C ILE A 198 -26.83 9.46 -19.10
N ALA A 199 -27.83 9.53 -18.23
CA ALA A 199 -28.42 8.37 -17.54
C ALA A 199 -28.98 7.34 -18.53
N ASP A 200 -29.74 7.77 -19.54
CA ASP A 200 -30.32 6.90 -20.55
C ASP A 200 -29.23 6.16 -21.35
N LYS A 201 -28.13 6.86 -21.67
CA LYS A 201 -26.99 6.27 -22.38
C LYS A 201 -26.24 5.26 -21.53
N LEU A 202 -26.23 5.43 -20.21
CA LEU A 202 -25.63 4.54 -19.22
C LEU A 202 -26.54 3.38 -18.80
N GLY A 203 -27.74 3.26 -19.38
CA GLY A 203 -28.70 2.21 -19.03
C GLY A 203 -29.35 2.38 -17.66
N VAL A 204 -29.31 3.59 -17.09
CA VAL A 204 -29.89 3.90 -15.78
C VAL A 204 -31.41 4.12 -15.93
N PRO A 205 -32.25 3.43 -15.15
CA PRO A 205 -33.70 3.44 -15.35
C PRO A 205 -34.35 4.80 -15.08
N SER A 206 -35.55 5.03 -15.65
CA SER A 206 -36.27 6.31 -15.61
C SER A 206 -36.66 6.83 -14.24
N ASN A 207 -36.73 5.93 -13.26
CA ASN A 207 -37.06 6.20 -11.87
C ASN A 207 -35.83 6.39 -10.96
N ALA A 208 -34.61 6.34 -11.50
CA ALA A 208 -33.40 6.46 -10.70
C ALA A 208 -33.14 7.91 -10.24
N PRO A 209 -32.66 8.11 -8.99
CA PRO A 209 -32.27 9.43 -8.50
C PRO A 209 -30.98 9.92 -9.19
N LEU A 210 -31.07 10.99 -9.99
CA LEU A 210 -29.93 11.60 -10.72
C LEU A 210 -29.05 12.50 -9.84
N ASN A 211 -29.55 12.84 -8.65
CA ASN A 211 -28.84 13.58 -7.59
C ASN A 211 -27.93 12.69 -6.73
N GLU A 212 -27.84 11.40 -7.03
CA GLU A 212 -26.92 10.50 -6.36
C GLU A 212 -25.53 10.54 -7.02
N THR A 213 -24.48 10.28 -6.24
CA THR A 213 -23.12 10.28 -6.77
C THR A 213 -22.93 9.17 -7.80
N ILE A 214 -22.19 9.46 -8.87
CA ILE A 214 -21.84 8.53 -9.94
C ILE A 214 -21.19 7.28 -9.35
N GLY A 215 -20.35 7.42 -8.33
CA GLY A 215 -19.72 6.28 -7.66
C GLY A 215 -20.71 5.29 -7.04
N ARG A 216 -21.89 5.76 -6.59
CA ARG A 216 -22.97 4.90 -6.09
C ARG A 216 -23.85 4.37 -7.22
N LEU A 217 -24.21 5.21 -8.18
CA LEU A 217 -24.98 4.79 -9.37
C LEU A 217 -24.23 3.69 -10.15
N ARG A 218 -22.91 3.84 -10.28
CA ARG A 218 -22.00 2.88 -10.89
C ARG A 218 -22.07 1.50 -10.20
N LYS A 219 -22.10 1.49 -8.87
CA LYS A 219 -22.22 0.25 -8.09
C LYS A 219 -23.62 -0.35 -8.19
N ARG A 220 -24.66 0.48 -8.25
CA ARG A 220 -26.07 0.05 -8.31
C ARG A 220 -26.46 -0.50 -9.68
N TYR A 221 -25.96 0.13 -10.75
CA TYR A 221 -26.34 -0.18 -12.13
C TYR A 221 -25.19 -0.78 -12.96
N LEU A 222 -24.07 -1.11 -12.32
CA LEU A 222 -22.96 -1.92 -12.88
C LEU A 222 -22.31 -1.36 -14.16
N PHE A 223 -22.14 -0.04 -14.24
CA PHE A 223 -21.32 0.60 -15.29
C PHE A 223 -19.94 1.00 -14.74
N THR A 224 -19.09 1.65 -15.53
CA THR A 224 -17.72 2.05 -15.18
C THR A 224 -17.54 3.58 -15.29
N MET A 225 -16.46 4.12 -14.71
CA MET A 225 -16.15 5.56 -14.89
C MET A 225 -15.76 5.88 -16.34
N GLN A 226 -15.27 4.89 -17.09
CA GLN A 226 -14.92 5.06 -18.49
C GLN A 226 -16.19 5.19 -19.34
N GLU A 227 -17.20 4.36 -19.09
CA GLU A 227 -18.49 4.45 -19.79
C GLU A 227 -19.19 5.79 -19.53
N VAL A 228 -19.03 6.37 -18.34
CA VAL A 228 -19.51 7.74 -18.03
C VAL A 228 -18.80 8.77 -18.91
N ARG A 229 -17.47 8.70 -19.00
CA ARG A 229 -16.66 9.61 -19.84
C ARG A 229 -17.03 9.47 -21.31
N ASP A 230 -17.16 8.24 -21.80
CA ASP A 230 -17.49 7.94 -23.19
C ASP A 230 -18.92 8.40 -23.53
N ALA A 231 -19.88 8.23 -22.61
CA ALA A 231 -21.25 8.71 -22.79
C ALA A 231 -21.29 10.25 -22.93
N VAL A 232 -20.59 10.95 -22.05
CA VAL A 232 -20.50 12.42 -22.07
C VAL A 232 -19.76 12.91 -23.31
N ALA A 233 -18.60 12.34 -23.64
CA ALA A 233 -17.81 12.72 -24.82
C ALA A 233 -18.58 12.49 -26.14
N ASN A 234 -19.36 11.41 -26.23
CA ASN A 234 -20.21 11.16 -27.39
C ASN A 234 -21.38 12.14 -27.50
N LEU A 235 -21.90 12.63 -26.38
CA LEU A 235 -22.98 13.62 -26.37
C LEU A 235 -22.49 15.05 -26.64
N MET A 236 -21.22 15.36 -26.33
CA MET A 236 -20.60 16.65 -26.65
C MET A 236 -20.12 16.76 -28.11
N LYS A 237 -19.83 15.64 -28.78
CA LYS A 237 -19.39 15.61 -30.19
C LYS A 237 -20.54 15.76 -31.22
N ARG A 238 -21.76 15.96 -30.76
CA ARG A 238 -22.97 16.13 -31.58
C ARG A 238 -23.59 17.49 -31.35
#